data_AF-A0A842FAF7-F1
#
_entry.id   AF-A0A842FAF7-F1
#
_cell.length_a   1.000
_cell.length_b   1.000
_cell.length_c   1.000
_cell.angle_alpha   90.00
_cell.angle_beta   90.00
_cell.angle_gamma   90.00
#
_symmetry.space_group_name_H-M   'P 1'
#
loop_
_entity.id
_entity.type
_entity.pdbx_description
1 polymer ?
#
loop_
_entity_poly.entity_id
_entity_poly.type
_entity_poly.pdbx_seq_one_letter_code
_entity_poly.pdbx_strand_id
1 'polypeptide(L)'
;MEEKILWGQRKNPNKNEIIGGHSSTINNSNPNYATETIKINSERTRDIKFTTQFPDGNLAKIKNSTVFPDGWSDTKILDSIKDIGNSSPISVRGRDGATFHRAIVDGVEIDVIKLGDNIISGYPTGKVNAPFPGGFTR
;
A
#
# COMPACT_ATOMS: atom_id res chain seq x y z
N MET A 1 4.55 5.99 9.31
CA MET A 1 3.75 4.83 8.83
C MET A 1 2.75 5.30 7.79
N GLU A 2 1.93 6.29 8.13
CA GLU A 2 0.82 6.78 7.31
C GLU A 2 1.26 7.35 5.97
N GLU A 3 2.22 8.28 5.95
CA GLU A 3 2.74 8.87 4.69
C GLU A 3 3.30 7.80 3.74
N LYS A 4 4.06 6.83 4.26
CA LYS A 4 4.53 5.69 3.45
C LYS A 4 3.36 4.96 2.80
N ILE A 5 2.31 4.64 3.57
CA ILE A 5 1.17 3.89 3.04
C ILE A 5 0.45 4.71 1.98
N LEU A 6 0.14 5.98 2.27
CA LEU A 6 -0.67 6.83 1.41
C LEU A 6 0.11 7.33 0.19
N TRP A 7 1.24 7.99 0.44
CA TRP A 7 2.01 8.78 -0.54
C TRP A 7 3.25 8.07 -1.05
N GLY A 8 3.71 7.07 -0.29
CA GLY A 8 4.98 6.44 -0.52
C GLY A 8 6.12 7.23 0.11
N GLN A 9 7.25 6.55 0.31
CA GLN A 9 8.45 7.17 0.83
C GLN A 9 9.69 6.62 0.11
N ARG A 10 10.76 7.42 0.11
CA ARG A 10 12.06 6.98 -0.39
C ARG A 10 12.55 5.78 0.42
N LYS A 11 12.91 4.69 -0.26
CA LYS A 11 13.38 3.44 0.38
C LYS A 11 14.75 3.61 1.03
N ASN A 12 15.64 4.34 0.37
CA ASN A 12 17.00 4.60 0.81
C ASN A 12 17.35 6.04 0.39
N PRO A 13 17.91 6.88 1.28
CA PRO A 13 18.27 8.27 0.97
C PRO A 13 19.10 8.42 -0.32
N ASN A 14 19.95 7.44 -0.62
CA ASN A 14 20.88 7.46 -1.75
C ASN A 14 20.31 6.81 -3.03
N LYS A 15 19.01 6.45 -3.04
CA LYS A 15 18.34 5.84 -4.19
C LYS A 15 17.03 6.54 -4.49
N ASN A 16 16.66 6.61 -5.76
CA ASN A 16 15.39 7.17 -6.19
C ASN A 16 14.26 6.12 -6.20
N GLU A 17 14.27 5.18 -5.27
CA GLU A 17 13.28 4.09 -5.19
C GLU A 17 12.22 4.43 -4.14
N ILE A 18 10.95 4.19 -4.45
CA ILE A 18 9.81 4.42 -3.55
C ILE A 18 9.25 3.08 -3.04
N ILE A 19 8.82 3.07 -1.78
CA ILE A 19 7.98 2.02 -1.19
C ILE A 19 6.66 2.62 -0.72
N GLY A 20 5.60 1.81 -0.72
CA GLY A 20 4.24 2.26 -0.40
C GLY A 20 3.58 3.03 -1.55
N GLY A 21 2.77 4.04 -1.23
CA GLY A 21 2.03 4.83 -2.22
C GLY A 21 0.79 4.10 -2.73
N HIS A 22 -0.25 4.10 -1.89
CA HIS A 22 -1.49 3.36 -2.11
C HIS A 22 -2.74 4.24 -2.05
N SER A 23 -2.62 5.54 -1.73
CA SER A 23 -3.77 6.45 -1.67
C SER A 23 -4.49 6.53 -3.01
N SER A 24 -5.82 6.64 -2.95
CA SER A 24 -6.69 6.89 -4.09
C SER A 24 -6.36 8.20 -4.82
N THR A 25 -5.71 9.15 -4.14
CA THR A 25 -5.37 10.48 -4.70
C THR A 25 -3.99 10.51 -5.39
N ILE A 26 -3.27 9.38 -5.48
CA ILE A 26 -2.15 9.22 -6.43
C ILE A 26 -2.74 9.06 -7.84
N ASN A 27 -3.00 10.19 -8.48
CA ASN A 27 -3.57 10.30 -9.82
C ASN A 27 -3.13 11.62 -10.48
N ASN A 28 -3.45 11.81 -11.77
CA ASN A 28 -3.03 13.00 -12.54
C ASN A 28 -3.74 14.31 -12.16
N SER A 29 -4.70 14.30 -11.22
CA SER A 29 -5.26 15.53 -10.64
C SER A 29 -4.41 16.06 -9.48
N ASN A 30 -3.51 15.23 -8.94
CA ASN A 30 -2.58 15.62 -7.88
C ASN A 30 -1.26 16.09 -8.51
N PRO A 31 -0.85 17.36 -8.32
CA PRO A 31 0.31 17.93 -9.00
C PRO A 31 1.64 17.29 -8.58
N ASN A 32 1.67 16.57 -7.46
CA ASN A 32 2.87 15.90 -6.97
C ASN A 32 3.17 14.59 -7.72
N TYR A 33 2.23 14.07 -8.51
CA TYR A 33 2.36 12.77 -9.15
C TYR A 33 2.10 12.83 -10.66
N ALA A 34 2.86 12.05 -11.40
CA ALA A 34 2.53 11.66 -12.76
C ALA A 34 2.18 10.17 -12.78
N THR A 35 1.03 9.82 -13.35
CA THR A 35 0.45 8.47 -13.26
C THR A 35 -0.04 7.95 -14.61
N GLU A 36 0.13 6.65 -14.82
CA GLU A 36 -0.48 5.86 -15.89
C GLU A 36 -1.35 4.78 -15.24
N THR A 37 -2.66 4.77 -15.52
CA THR A 37 -3.53 3.67 -15.07
C THR A 37 -3.34 2.49 -16.02
N ILE A 38 -2.88 1.36 -15.48
CA ILE A 38 -2.66 0.13 -16.25
C ILE A 38 -3.97 -0.66 -16.35
N LYS A 39 -4.70 -0.78 -15.24
CA LYS A 39 -6.04 -1.35 -15.21
C LYS A 39 -6.83 -0.90 -13.98
N ILE A 40 -8.13 -1.04 -14.07
CA ILE A 40 -9.06 -0.95 -12.94
C ILE A 40 -9.50 -2.38 -12.62
N ASN A 41 -9.30 -2.82 -11.38
CA ASN A 41 -9.69 -4.16 -10.93
C ASN A 41 -11.20 -4.23 -10.64
N SER A 42 -11.75 -5.45 -10.52
CA SER A 42 -13.18 -5.67 -10.29
C SER A 42 -13.73 -4.97 -9.05
N GLU A 43 -12.92 -4.90 -7.99
CA GLU A 43 -13.19 -4.25 -6.72
C GLU A 43 -12.78 -2.77 -6.69
N ARG A 44 -12.64 -2.18 -7.88
CA ARG A 44 -12.43 -0.74 -8.12
C ARG A 44 -11.09 -0.17 -7.66
N THR A 45 -10.19 -1.00 -7.13
CA THR A 45 -8.78 -0.61 -6.98
C THR A 45 -8.15 -0.39 -8.36
N ARG A 46 -7.06 0.36 -8.44
CA ARG A 46 -6.36 0.60 -9.70
C ARG A 46 -4.92 0.14 -9.62
N ASP A 47 -4.49 -0.60 -10.63
CA ASP A 47 -3.07 -0.84 -10.83
C ASP A 47 -2.53 0.29 -11.69
N ILE A 48 -1.55 1.01 -11.16
CA ILE A 48 -0.96 2.20 -11.77
C ILE A 48 0.56 2.06 -11.86
N LYS A 49 1.15 2.76 -12.83
CA LYS A 49 2.52 3.23 -12.73
C LYS A 49 2.49 4.68 -12.26
N PHE A 50 3.39 5.04 -11.36
CA PHE A 50 3.54 6.43 -10.97
C PHE A 50 4.99 6.84 -10.73
N THR A 51 5.25 8.13 -10.84
CA THR A 51 6.46 8.79 -10.33
C THR A 51 6.08 10.08 -9.59
N THR A 52 6.99 10.58 -8.77
CA THR A 52 6.87 11.81 -8.00
C THR A 52 8.26 12.43 -7.82
N GLN A 53 8.30 13.70 -7.44
CA GLN A 53 9.53 14.40 -7.10
C GLN A 53 9.78 14.31 -5.59
N PHE A 54 11.01 13.99 -5.21
CA PHE A 54 11.43 14.06 -3.81
C PHE A 54 11.78 15.50 -3.38
N PRO A 55 11.84 15.80 -2.07
CA PRO A 55 12.15 17.15 -1.59
C PRO A 55 13.49 17.72 -2.04
N ASP A 56 14.44 16.86 -2.40
CA ASP A 56 15.75 17.22 -2.97
C ASP A 56 15.70 17.51 -4.49
N GLY A 57 14.51 17.55 -5.08
CA GLY A 57 14.28 17.82 -6.50
C GLY A 57 14.46 16.60 -7.42
N ASN A 58 14.96 15.48 -6.90
CA ASN A 58 15.19 14.28 -7.69
C ASN A 58 13.88 13.55 -8.00
N LEU A 59 13.73 13.05 -9.23
CA LEU A 59 12.59 12.21 -9.60
C LEU A 59 12.77 10.78 -9.10
N ALA A 60 11.69 10.24 -8.55
CA ALA A 60 11.58 8.82 -8.26
C ALA A 60 11.59 7.99 -9.56
N LYS A 61 12.21 6.81 -9.49
CA LYS A 61 11.99 5.78 -10.50
C LYS A 61 10.51 5.45 -10.57
N ILE A 62 10.01 5.16 -11.78
CA ILE A 62 8.63 4.74 -11.98
C ILE A 62 8.36 3.49 -11.13
N LYS A 63 7.27 3.53 -10.36
CA LYS A 63 6.83 2.48 -9.47
C LYS A 63 5.49 1.93 -9.93
N ASN A 64 5.36 0.60 -9.94
CA ASN A 64 4.04 -0.06 -10.01
C ASN A 64 3.39 -0.07 -8.63
N SER A 65 2.09 0.20 -8.56
CA SER A 65 1.31 0.15 -7.33
C SER A 65 -0.13 -0.22 -7.61
N THR A 66 -0.76 -0.91 -6.65
CA THR A 66 -2.21 -0.95 -6.56
C THR A 66 -2.64 0.15 -5.58
N VAL A 67 -3.52 1.04 -6.01
CA VAL A 67 -4.09 2.12 -5.17
C VAL A 67 -5.54 1.84 -4.83
N PHE A 68 -5.99 2.38 -3.70
CA PHE A 68 -7.36 2.25 -3.23
C PHE A 68 -8.38 2.92 -4.19
N PRO A 69 -9.66 2.51 -4.16
CA PRO A 69 -10.67 3.04 -5.07
C PRO A 69 -10.86 4.55 -5.00
N ASP A 70 -11.22 5.17 -6.15
CA ASP A 70 -11.66 6.57 -6.21
C ASP A 70 -12.92 6.74 -5.36
N GLY A 71 -12.79 7.40 -4.21
CA GLY A 71 -13.84 7.57 -3.21
C GLY A 71 -13.44 7.14 -1.80
N TRP A 72 -12.36 6.38 -1.65
CA TRP A 72 -11.78 6.14 -0.33
C TRP A 72 -10.94 7.35 0.09
N SER A 73 -11.29 7.96 1.23
CA SER A 73 -10.47 8.99 1.86
C SER A 73 -9.23 8.38 2.50
N ASP A 74 -8.18 9.18 2.66
CA ASP A 74 -6.96 8.77 3.35
C ASP A 74 -7.25 8.30 4.78
N THR A 75 -8.15 8.97 5.50
CA THR A 75 -8.61 8.55 6.83
C THR A 75 -9.22 7.14 6.79
N LYS A 76 -10.14 6.88 5.85
CA LYS A 76 -10.74 5.54 5.70
C LYS A 76 -9.69 4.48 5.42
N ILE A 77 -8.72 4.77 4.55
CA ILE A 77 -7.61 3.86 4.23
C ILE A 77 -6.81 3.53 5.49
N LEU A 78 -6.40 4.55 6.23
CA LEU A 78 -5.57 4.39 7.43
C LEU A 78 -6.33 3.68 8.56
N ASP A 79 -7.58 4.03 8.80
CA ASP A 79 -8.41 3.42 9.85
C ASP A 79 -8.67 1.95 9.53
N SER A 80 -9.01 1.63 8.27
CA SER A 80 -9.18 0.23 7.83
C SER A 80 -7.90 -0.59 8.06
N ILE A 81 -6.73 -0.03 7.73
CA ILE A 81 -5.43 -0.70 7.93
C ILE A 81 -5.12 -0.88 9.42
N LYS A 82 -5.42 0.12 10.26
CA LYS A 82 -5.24 0.04 11.72
C LYS A 82 -6.13 -1.04 12.32
N ASP A 83 -7.40 -1.06 11.95
CA ASP A 83 -8.38 -2.04 12.45
C ASP A 83 -8.00 -3.47 12.06
N ILE A 84 -7.61 -3.69 10.80
CA ILE A 84 -7.13 -4.99 10.32
C ILE A 84 -5.86 -5.40 11.07
N GLY A 85 -4.92 -4.47 11.28
CA GLY A 85 -3.70 -4.73 12.05
C GLY A 85 -3.94 -5.06 13.52
N ASN A 86 -5.12 -4.75 14.07
CA ASN A 86 -5.49 -5.09 15.45
C ASN A 86 -6.25 -6.43 15.55
N SER A 87 -6.50 -7.10 14.42
CA SER A 87 -7.09 -8.43 14.39
C SER A 87 -6.08 -9.54 14.77
N SER A 88 -6.57 -10.77 14.91
CA SER A 88 -5.69 -11.92 15.10
C SER A 88 -4.88 -12.21 13.83
N PRO A 89 -3.57 -12.46 13.94
CA PRO A 89 -2.74 -12.68 12.78
C PRO A 89 -3.09 -14.00 12.09
N ILE A 90 -3.10 -13.98 10.77
CA ILE A 90 -3.27 -15.15 9.90
C ILE A 90 -1.99 -15.99 9.88
N SER A 91 -0.83 -15.33 9.93
CA SER A 91 0.47 -15.99 9.85
C SER A 91 1.54 -15.17 10.56
N VAL A 92 2.58 -15.84 11.04
CA VAL A 92 3.76 -15.23 11.65
C VAL A 92 4.98 -15.63 10.85
N ARG A 93 5.76 -14.64 10.40
CA ARG A 93 6.95 -14.86 9.59
C ARG A 93 8.14 -15.24 10.48
N GLY A 94 8.64 -16.46 10.32
CA GLY A 94 9.66 -17.03 11.20
C GLY A 94 10.98 -16.25 11.29
N ARG A 95 11.38 -15.51 10.24
CA ARG A 95 12.67 -14.78 10.23
C ARG A 95 12.73 -13.57 11.18
N ASP A 96 11.61 -12.92 11.43
CA ASP A 96 11.57 -11.62 12.14
C ASP A 96 10.36 -11.47 13.08
N GLY A 97 9.49 -12.48 13.17
CA GLY A 97 8.29 -12.43 14.00
C GLY A 97 7.23 -11.46 13.49
N ALA A 98 7.36 -10.94 12.27
CA ALA A 98 6.33 -10.08 11.71
C ALA A 98 5.01 -10.87 11.56
N THR A 99 3.90 -10.21 11.81
CA THR A 99 2.56 -10.80 11.72
C THR A 99 1.86 -10.32 10.45
N PHE A 100 1.11 -11.22 9.82
CA PHE A 100 0.31 -10.95 8.64
C PHE A 100 -1.18 -11.00 8.99
N HIS A 101 -1.91 -9.99 8.55
CA HIS A 101 -3.32 -9.79 8.76
C HIS A 101 -3.97 -9.45 7.42
N ARG A 102 -5.23 -9.87 7.24
CA ARG A 102 -6.01 -9.56 6.04
C ARG A 102 -7.48 -9.50 6.38
N ALA A 103 -8.17 -8.53 5.78
CA ALA A 103 -9.62 -8.50 5.74
C ALA A 103 -10.11 -7.92 4.42
N ILE A 104 -11.42 -8.05 4.19
CA ILE A 104 -12.14 -7.37 3.11
C ILE A 104 -12.96 -6.25 3.73
N VAL A 105 -12.78 -5.02 3.24
CA VAL A 105 -13.54 -3.84 3.66
C VAL A 105 -14.17 -3.24 2.40
N ASP A 106 -15.51 -3.15 2.38
CA ASP A 106 -16.31 -2.69 1.23
C ASP A 106 -15.90 -3.32 -0.11
N GLY A 107 -15.64 -4.63 -0.09
CA GLY A 107 -15.25 -5.41 -1.27
C GLY A 107 -13.75 -5.34 -1.61
N VAL A 108 -12.95 -4.51 -0.94
CA VAL A 108 -11.50 -4.41 -1.15
C VAL A 108 -10.77 -5.31 -0.15
N GLU A 109 -10.02 -6.30 -0.64
CA GLU A 109 -9.09 -7.07 0.18
C GLU A 109 -7.82 -6.27 0.49
N ILE A 110 -7.44 -6.22 1.76
CA ILE A 110 -6.33 -5.41 2.27
C ILE A 110 -5.38 -6.30 3.05
N ASP A 111 -4.09 -6.22 2.71
CA ASP A 111 -3.02 -6.86 3.45
C ASP A 111 -2.37 -5.88 4.41
N VAL A 112 -2.19 -6.32 5.66
CA VAL A 112 -1.47 -5.58 6.70
C VAL A 112 -0.37 -6.45 7.30
N ILE A 113 0.83 -5.89 7.41
CA ILE A 113 1.97 -6.54 8.04
C ILE A 113 2.41 -5.70 9.23
N LYS A 114 2.50 -6.33 10.40
CA LYS A 114 3.01 -5.71 11.63
C LYS A 114 4.31 -6.33 12.10
N LEU A 115 5.13 -5.55 12.78
CA LEU A 115 6.30 -6.03 13.54
C LEU A 115 6.16 -5.50 14.97
N GLY A 116 5.83 -6.39 15.91
CA GLY A 116 5.24 -5.98 17.19
C GLY A 116 3.96 -5.18 16.96
N ASP A 117 3.84 -4.02 17.61
CA ASP A 117 2.69 -3.13 17.44
C ASP A 117 2.77 -2.23 16.20
N ASN A 118 3.91 -2.20 15.51
CA ASN A 118 4.15 -1.29 14.40
C ASN A 118 3.61 -1.86 13.09
N ILE A 119 2.70 -1.14 12.44
CA ILE A 119 2.30 -1.43 11.06
C ILE A 119 3.46 -1.05 10.11
N ILE A 120 4.07 -2.06 9.51
CA ILE A 120 5.18 -1.89 8.57
C ILE A 120 4.75 -1.95 7.11
N SER A 121 3.55 -2.47 6.81
CA SER A 121 2.94 -2.43 5.48
C SER A 121 1.42 -2.49 5.58
N GLY A 122 0.73 -1.78 4.68
CA GLY A 122 -0.72 -1.82 4.54
C GLY A 122 -1.08 -1.44 3.10
N TYR A 123 -1.77 -2.29 2.35
CA TYR A 123 -2.04 -2.06 0.94
C TYR A 123 -3.24 -2.87 0.41
N PRO A 124 -3.96 -2.36 -0.59
CA PRO A 124 -4.99 -3.14 -1.28
C PRO A 124 -4.32 -4.19 -2.16
N THR A 125 -4.90 -5.38 -2.24
CA THR A 125 -4.29 -6.52 -2.94
C THR A 125 -4.63 -6.59 -4.43
N GLY A 126 -5.60 -5.80 -4.89
CA GLY A 126 -6.04 -5.75 -6.29
C GLY A 126 -6.88 -6.95 -6.74
N LYS A 127 -7.26 -7.83 -5.80
CA LYS A 127 -8.15 -8.98 -6.00
C LYS A 127 -8.49 -9.63 -4.66
N VAL A 128 -9.63 -10.31 -4.58
CA VAL A 128 -9.92 -11.20 -3.46
C VAL A 128 -9.09 -12.49 -3.56
N ASN A 129 -8.66 -13.03 -2.40
CA ASN A 129 -7.80 -14.19 -2.27
C ASN A 129 -6.42 -14.02 -2.94
N ALA A 130 -5.78 -12.86 -2.76
CA ALA A 130 -4.43 -12.66 -3.25
C ALA A 130 -3.43 -13.65 -2.63
N PRO A 131 -2.34 -14.00 -3.32
CA PRO A 131 -1.26 -14.77 -2.70
C PRO A 131 -0.78 -14.12 -1.40
N PHE A 132 -0.32 -14.94 -0.45
CA PHE A 132 0.25 -14.39 0.78
C PHE A 132 1.52 -13.61 0.46
N PRO A 133 1.81 -12.51 1.19
CA PRO A 133 3.04 -11.77 0.99
C PRO A 133 4.26 -12.66 1.24
N GLY A 134 5.37 -12.36 0.56
CA GLY A 134 6.59 -13.16 0.66
C GLY A 134 7.06 -13.39 2.11
N GLY A 135 7.36 -14.65 2.43
CA GLY A 135 7.80 -15.06 3.76
C GLY A 135 6.67 -15.39 4.74
N PHE A 136 5.40 -15.34 4.32
CA PHE A 136 4.28 -15.89 5.06
C PHE A 136 3.76 -17.16 4.40
N THR A 137 3.34 -18.13 5.21
CA THR A 137 2.70 -19.38 4.78
C THR A 137 1.35 -19.54 5.47
N ARG A 138 0.44 -20.27 4.83
CA ARG A 138 -0.76 -20.80 5.51
C ARG A 138 -0.39 -21.90 6.48
#